data_AF-A0A3R6DZA1-F1
#
_entry.id   AF-A0A3R6DZA1-F1
#
_cell.length_a   1.000
_cell.length_b   1.000
_cell.length_c   1.000
_cell.angle_alpha   90.00
_cell.angle_beta   90.00
_cell.angle_gamma   90.00
#
_symmetry.space_group_name_H-M   'P 1'
#
loop_
_entity.id
_entity.type
_entity.pdbx_description
1 polymer ?
#
loop_
_entity_poly.entity_id
_entity_poly.type
_entity_poly.pdbx_seq_one_letter_code
_entity_poly.pdbx_strand_id
1 'polypeptide(L)'
;MNKYYFNRKPKAAQAEKKEVKKTTSKSKPNLVKKLDRIFSLYIRLRDVMDNGYVRCISCGQIKSFEDVDCGHFHSRRHMATRFNEDNCHAECKFCNRFSADHLIGYQRNLIQKIGQQRFDLLNVKAHSICHFTNSELEDMIVHYTAEVKKLSSLKGIKVNI
;
A
#
# COMPACT_ATOMS: atom_id res chain seq x y z
N MET A 1 18.70 -28.17 -26.91
CA MET A 1 19.29 -26.82 -27.03
C MET A 1 18.26 -25.91 -27.71
N ASN A 2 17.37 -25.28 -26.94
CA ASN A 2 16.25 -24.50 -27.48
C ASN A 2 16.65 -23.03 -27.73
N LYS A 3 16.86 -22.70 -29.01
CA LYS A 3 17.08 -21.34 -29.52
C LYS A 3 15.73 -20.64 -29.76
N TYR A 4 15.28 -19.84 -28.80
CA TYR A 4 14.20 -18.87 -29.02
C TYR A 4 14.62 -17.49 -28.51
N TYR A 5 15.53 -16.85 -29.24
CA TYR A 5 15.79 -15.41 -29.12
C TYR A 5 15.02 -14.70 -30.22
N PHE A 6 13.94 -14.01 -29.87
CA PHE A 6 13.24 -13.10 -30.78
C PHE A 6 14.07 -11.83 -30.97
N ASN A 7 14.73 -11.72 -32.12
CA ASN A 7 15.42 -10.52 -32.59
C ASN A 7 14.45 -9.33 -32.70
N ARG A 8 14.50 -8.40 -31.75
CA ARG A 8 13.83 -7.09 -31.88
C ARG A 8 14.78 -6.09 -32.54
N LYS A 9 14.44 -5.66 -33.76
CA LYS A 9 15.15 -4.60 -34.50
C LYS A 9 15.05 -3.25 -33.75
N PRO A 10 16.13 -2.45 -33.69
CA PRO A 10 16.08 -1.13 -33.06
C PRO A 10 15.30 -0.14 -33.94
N LYS A 11 14.32 0.57 -33.37
CA LYS A 11 13.62 1.68 -34.04
C LYS A 11 14.45 2.96 -33.89
N ALA A 12 14.75 3.61 -35.02
CA ALA A 12 15.47 4.86 -35.11
C ALA A 12 14.73 6.00 -34.38
N ALA A 13 15.50 6.81 -33.66
CA ALA A 13 15.05 7.97 -32.90
C ALA A 13 14.73 9.16 -33.82
N GLN A 14 13.54 9.74 -33.68
CA GLN A 14 13.24 11.09 -34.14
C GLN A 14 12.83 11.90 -32.91
N ALA A 15 13.71 12.81 -32.52
CA ALA A 15 13.54 13.71 -31.38
C ALA A 15 12.98 15.05 -31.86
N GLU A 16 11.65 15.18 -31.90
CA GLU A 16 10.99 16.49 -32.00
C GLU A 16 10.77 17.07 -30.60
N LYS A 17 11.48 18.15 -30.29
CA LYS A 17 11.32 18.89 -29.04
C LYS A 17 10.02 19.68 -29.06
N LYS A 18 8.95 19.14 -28.45
CA LYS A 18 7.74 19.91 -28.14
C LYS A 18 8.02 20.84 -26.96
N GLU A 19 7.94 22.16 -27.19
CA GLU A 19 7.96 23.17 -26.14
C GLU A 19 6.79 22.96 -25.17
N VAL A 20 7.11 22.51 -23.96
CA VAL A 20 6.14 22.35 -22.88
C VAL A 20 5.90 23.71 -22.23
N LYS A 21 4.79 24.37 -22.59
CA LYS A 21 4.29 25.54 -21.84
C LYS A 21 3.94 25.09 -20.42
N LYS A 22 4.77 25.50 -19.44
CA LYS A 22 4.49 25.31 -18.01
C LYS A 22 3.36 26.24 -17.58
N THR A 23 2.12 25.76 -17.65
CA THR A 23 1.01 26.35 -16.92
C THR A 23 1.08 25.85 -15.47
N THR A 24 1.48 26.72 -14.55
CA THR A 24 1.47 26.47 -13.11
C THR A 24 0.05 26.59 -12.56
N SER A 25 -0.88 25.76 -13.04
CA SER A 25 -2.13 25.55 -12.32
C SER A 25 -1.83 24.57 -11.18
N LYS A 26 -2.03 25.00 -9.92
CA LYS A 26 -2.03 24.06 -8.78
C LYS A 26 -3.16 23.06 -9.03
N SER A 27 -2.82 21.87 -9.54
CA SER A 27 -3.82 20.83 -9.80
C SER A 27 -4.54 20.50 -8.49
N LYS A 28 -5.86 20.34 -8.55
CA LYS A 28 -6.64 19.89 -7.38
C LYS A 28 -5.94 18.70 -6.70
N PRO A 29 -5.83 18.67 -5.37
CA PRO A 29 -5.17 17.58 -4.68
C PRO A 29 -5.83 16.25 -5.02
N ASN A 30 -5.02 15.25 -5.40
CA ASN A 30 -5.53 13.90 -5.62
C ASN A 30 -5.90 13.27 -4.27
N LEU A 31 -7.20 13.20 -3.97
CA LEU A 31 -7.73 12.69 -2.70
C LEU A 31 -7.29 11.25 -2.43
N VAL A 32 -7.26 10.38 -3.46
CA VAL A 32 -6.77 9.00 -3.34
C VAL A 32 -5.30 8.98 -2.90
N LYS A 33 -4.45 9.82 -3.47
CA LYS A 33 -3.03 9.93 -3.08
C LYS A 33 -2.86 10.45 -1.66
N LYS A 34 -3.71 11.39 -1.22
CA LYS A 34 -3.72 11.87 0.16
C LYS A 34 -4.13 10.75 1.11
N LEU A 35 -5.21 10.04 0.79
CA LEU A 35 -5.69 8.92 1.58
C LEU A 35 -4.68 7.78 1.64
N ASP A 36 -4.00 7.42 0.55
CA ASP A 36 -2.92 6.42 0.54
C ASP A 36 -1.84 6.73 1.60
N ARG A 37 -1.43 7.99 1.71
CA ARG A 37 -0.41 8.42 2.68
C ARG A 37 -0.92 8.23 4.10
N ILE A 38 -2.12 8.74 4.40
CA ILE A 38 -2.71 8.67 5.74
C ILE A 38 -3.01 7.22 6.14
N PHE A 39 -3.63 6.45 5.26
CA PHE A 39 -3.94 5.05 5.48
C PHE A 39 -2.67 4.21 5.66
N SER A 40 -1.60 4.48 4.91
CA SER A 40 -0.30 3.82 5.11
C SER A 40 0.28 4.08 6.51
N LEU A 41 0.23 5.33 6.98
CA LEU A 41 0.64 5.67 8.35
C LEU A 41 -0.22 4.94 9.39
N TYR A 42 -1.54 4.92 9.20
CA TYR A 42 -2.47 4.23 10.08
C TYR A 42 -2.12 2.74 10.21
N ILE A 43 -1.96 2.02 9.10
CA ILE A 43 -1.66 0.58 9.12
C ILE A 43 -0.33 0.29 9.84
N ARG A 44 0.71 1.08 9.57
CA ARG A 44 2.01 0.94 10.25
C ARG A 44 1.90 1.20 11.74
N LEU A 45 1.18 2.24 12.14
CA LEU A 45 0.94 2.59 13.55
C LEU A 45 0.01 1.59 14.24
N ARG A 46 -0.94 0.98 13.54
CA ARG A 46 -1.82 -0.06 14.09
C ARG A 46 -0.99 -1.31 14.43
N ASP A 47 -0.13 -1.74 13.51
CA ASP A 47 0.59 -3.01 13.62
C ASP A 47 1.90 -2.93 14.44
N VAL A 48 2.45 -1.73 14.67
CA VAL A 48 3.62 -1.57 15.55
C VAL A 48 3.26 -1.89 17.01
N MET A 49 4.14 -2.57 17.73
CA MET A 49 4.02 -2.83 19.16
C MET A 49 4.45 -1.60 19.97
N ASP A 50 4.14 -1.59 21.27
CA ASP A 50 4.42 -0.43 22.15
C ASP A 50 5.91 -0.11 22.29
N ASN A 51 6.78 -1.08 21.99
CA ASN A 51 8.23 -0.90 21.97
C ASN A 51 8.77 -0.26 20.67
N GLY A 52 7.90 0.16 19.74
CA GLY A 52 8.29 0.79 18.47
C GLY A 52 8.71 -0.20 17.37
N TYR A 53 8.60 -1.50 17.62
CA TYR A 53 8.93 -2.54 16.64
C TYR A 53 7.68 -3.23 16.09
N VAL A 54 7.81 -3.84 14.93
CA VAL A 54 6.73 -4.54 14.25
C VAL A 54 7.23 -5.84 13.66
N ARG A 55 6.37 -6.87 13.68
CA ARG A 55 6.62 -8.12 12.99
C ARG A 55 6.15 -8.00 11.55
N CYS A 56 7.07 -8.12 10.59
CA CYS A 56 6.74 -8.09 9.16
C CYS A 56 5.74 -9.20 8.82
N ILE A 57 4.63 -8.86 8.18
CA ILE A 57 3.59 -9.83 7.79
C ILE A 57 4.11 -10.91 6.84
N SER A 58 5.12 -10.63 6.01
CA SER A 58 5.62 -11.58 5.01
C SER A 58 6.68 -12.53 5.57
N CYS A 59 7.77 -11.98 6.14
CA CYS A 59 8.90 -12.78 6.61
C CYS A 59 8.90 -13.08 8.11
N GLY A 60 8.01 -12.47 8.90
CA GLY A 60 7.92 -12.68 10.34
C GLY A 60 9.07 -12.09 11.17
N GLN A 61 10.04 -11.42 10.54
CA GLN A 61 11.12 -10.74 11.25
C GLN A 61 10.64 -9.47 11.94
N ILE A 62 11.26 -9.15 13.08
CA ILE A 62 11.04 -7.89 13.80
C ILE A 62 11.82 -6.75 13.10
N LYS A 63 11.15 -5.63 12.88
CA LYS A 63 11.68 -4.41 12.24
C LYS A 63 11.28 -3.17 13.03
N SER A 64 12.04 -2.10 12.89
CA SER A 64 11.66 -0.77 13.40
C SER A 64 10.45 -0.22 12.64
N PHE A 65 9.75 0.74 13.23
CA PHE A 65 8.66 1.46 12.57
C PHE A 65 9.11 2.12 11.25
N GLU A 66 10.33 2.64 11.20
CA GLU A 66 10.90 3.34 10.04
C GLU A 66 11.16 2.40 8.87
N ASP A 67 11.39 1.10 9.13
CA ASP A 67 11.78 0.09 8.14
C ASP A 67 10.64 -0.75 7.58
N VAL A 68 9.41 -0.36 7.90
CA VAL A 68 8.20 -0.95 7.32
C VAL A 68 7.41 0.03 6.48
N ASP A 69 6.72 -0.51 5.50
CA ASP A 69 5.69 0.13 4.70
C ASP A 69 4.32 -0.49 5.03
N CYS A 70 3.26 0.06 4.42
CA CYS A 70 1.97 -0.60 4.31
C CYS A 70 2.01 -1.53 3.08
N GLY A 71 2.09 -2.84 3.33
CA GLY A 71 2.05 -3.88 2.31
C GLY A 71 0.61 -4.30 2.01
N HIS A 72 0.26 -4.37 0.72
CA HIS A 72 -1.06 -4.75 0.22
C HIS A 72 -1.03 -6.20 -0.29
N PHE A 73 -1.90 -7.08 0.22
CA PHE A 73 -2.02 -8.44 -0.29
C PHE A 73 -2.59 -8.45 -1.72
N HIS A 74 -3.80 -7.90 -1.90
CA HIS A 74 -4.32 -7.53 -3.21
C HIS A 74 -3.81 -6.15 -3.59
N SER A 75 -3.17 -6.07 -4.75
CA SER A 75 -2.50 -4.84 -5.18
C SER A 75 -3.43 -3.63 -5.14
N ARG A 76 -2.82 -2.44 -5.01
CA ARG A 76 -3.50 -1.14 -5.03
C ARG A 76 -4.40 -0.88 -6.25
N ARG A 77 -4.30 -1.70 -7.31
CA ARG A 77 -5.19 -1.67 -8.48
C ARG A 77 -6.63 -2.07 -8.15
N HIS A 78 -6.83 -2.89 -7.11
CA HIS A 78 -8.13 -3.33 -6.63
C HIS A 78 -8.73 -2.28 -5.68
N MET A 79 -9.50 -1.34 -6.21
CA MET A 79 -10.04 -0.23 -5.41
C MET A 79 -10.93 -0.70 -4.26
N ALA A 80 -11.68 -1.79 -4.44
CA ALA A 80 -12.55 -2.37 -3.42
C ALA A 80 -11.80 -2.81 -2.14
N THR A 81 -10.51 -3.13 -2.25
CA THR A 81 -9.68 -3.60 -1.14
C THR A 81 -8.50 -2.68 -0.83
N ARG A 82 -8.30 -1.60 -1.58
CA ARG A 82 -7.16 -0.67 -1.41
C ARG A 82 -7.06 -0.07 -0.01
N PHE A 83 -8.21 0.33 0.55
CA PHE A 83 -8.34 0.90 1.90
C PHE A 83 -9.02 -0.07 2.87
N ASN A 84 -8.97 -1.38 2.58
CA ASN A 84 -9.45 -2.41 3.49
C ASN A 84 -8.31 -2.82 4.43
N GLU A 85 -8.57 -2.73 5.73
CA GLU A 85 -7.61 -3.05 6.79
C GLU A 85 -7.18 -4.52 6.84
N ASP A 86 -8.01 -5.44 6.33
CA ASP A 86 -7.68 -6.87 6.18
C ASP A 86 -6.79 -7.14 4.98
N ASN A 87 -6.74 -6.19 4.03
CA ASN A 87 -5.86 -6.29 2.86
C ASN A 87 -4.46 -5.74 3.13
N CYS A 88 -4.27 -5.02 4.24
CA CYS A 88 -3.15 -4.12 4.43
C CYS A 88 -2.49 -4.31 5.80
N HIS A 89 -1.21 -4.62 5.81
CA HIS A 89 -0.44 -4.87 7.03
C HIS A 89 0.97 -4.29 6.93
N ALA A 90 1.61 -4.08 8.09
CA ALA A 90 3.00 -3.66 8.13
C ALA A 90 3.92 -4.72 7.51
N GLU A 91 4.67 -4.30 6.50
CA GLU A 91 5.58 -5.14 5.74
C GLU A 91 6.94 -4.46 5.62
N CYS A 92 8.03 -5.19 5.83
CA CYS A 92 9.36 -4.59 5.71
C CYS A 92 9.65 -4.15 4.28
N LYS A 93 10.41 -3.05 4.13
CA LYS A 93 10.75 -2.49 2.82
C LYS A 93 11.37 -3.52 1.87
N PHE A 94 12.16 -4.46 2.40
CA PHE A 94 12.76 -5.53 1.59
C PHE A 94 11.69 -6.42 0.95
N CYS A 95 10.79 -6.99 1.76
CA CYS A 95 9.71 -7.85 1.28
C CYS A 95 8.78 -7.10 0.32
N ASN A 96 8.28 -5.93 0.73
CA ASN A 96 7.28 -5.19 -0.05
C ASN A 96 7.80 -4.63 -1.39
N ARG A 97 9.08 -4.27 -1.47
CA ARG A 97 9.63 -3.55 -2.64
C ARG A 97 10.51 -4.40 -3.55
N PHE A 98 11.16 -5.45 -3.02
CA PHE A 98 12.23 -6.15 -3.74
C PHE A 98 12.06 -7.67 -3.82
N SER A 99 11.21 -8.27 -2.99
CA SER A 99 11.01 -9.73 -2.99
C SER A 99 9.82 -10.10 -3.87
N ALA A 100 10.04 -10.96 -4.87
CA ALA A 100 8.97 -11.48 -5.71
C ALA A 100 8.05 -12.47 -4.97
N ASP A 101 8.59 -13.19 -3.99
CA ASP A 101 7.91 -14.30 -3.31
C ASP A 101 7.27 -13.89 -1.96
N HIS A 102 7.27 -12.60 -1.63
CA HIS A 102 6.80 -12.10 -0.33
C HIS A 102 5.35 -12.53 -0.01
N LEU A 103 4.50 -12.62 -1.04
CA LEU A 103 3.08 -12.98 -0.91
C LEU A 103 2.86 -14.41 -0.39
N ILE A 104 3.80 -15.34 -0.57
CA ILE A 104 3.69 -16.71 -0.05
C ILE A 104 3.66 -16.66 1.49
N GLY A 105 4.63 -15.96 2.07
CA GLY A 105 4.69 -15.72 3.52
C GLY A 105 3.54 -14.85 4.01
N TYR A 106 3.21 -13.80 3.24
CA TYR A 106 2.10 -12.89 3.54
C TYR A 106 0.79 -13.67 3.68
N GLN A 107 0.42 -14.47 2.68
CA GLN A 107 -0.84 -15.22 2.67
C GLN A 107 -0.96 -16.14 3.89
N ARG A 108 0.09 -16.91 4.18
CA ARG A 108 0.12 -17.82 5.32
C ARG A 108 -0.13 -17.08 6.63
N ASN A 109 0.58 -15.97 6.86
CA ASN A 109 0.44 -15.18 8.08
C ASN A 109 -0.86 -14.38 8.13
N LEU A 110 -1.39 -13.95 6.98
CA LEU A 110 -2.67 -13.28 6.85
C LEU A 110 -3.81 -14.20 7.30
N ILE A 111 -3.87 -15.43 6.76
CA ILE A 111 -4.87 -16.43 7.17
C ILE A 111 -4.78 -16.72 8.67
N GLN A 112 -3.57 -16.81 9.23
CA GLN A 112 -3.39 -16.96 10.68
C GLN A 112 -3.92 -15.75 11.47
N LYS A 113 -3.76 -14.54 10.93
CA LYS A 113 -4.15 -13.29 11.59
C LYS A 113 -5.66 -13.03 11.53
N ILE A 114 -6.31 -13.23 10.39
CA ILE A 114 -7.74 -12.89 10.19
C ILE A 114 -8.66 -14.10 10.09
N GLY A 115 -8.12 -15.32 9.99
CA GLY A 115 -8.88 -16.54 9.78
C GLY A 115 -9.30 -16.74 8.32
N GLN A 116 -9.62 -18.00 7.98
CA GLN A 116 -9.94 -18.41 6.61
C GLN A 116 -11.15 -17.68 6.03
N GLN A 117 -12.24 -17.57 6.80
CA GLN A 117 -13.48 -16.93 6.32
C GLN A 117 -13.27 -15.48 5.88
N ARG A 118 -12.52 -14.68 6.66
CA ARG A 118 -12.24 -13.27 6.30
C ARG A 118 -11.29 -13.18 5.12
N PHE A 119 -10.33 -14.09 5.01
CA PHE A 119 -9.45 -14.19 3.84
C PHE A 119 -10.25 -14.51 2.57
N ASP A 120 -11.19 -15.43 2.62
CA ASP A 120 -12.05 -15.78 1.49
C ASP A 120 -12.92 -14.59 1.06
N LEU A 121 -13.55 -13.91 2.02
CA LEU A 121 -14.31 -12.68 1.76
C LEU A 121 -13.43 -11.57 1.15
N LEU A 122 -12.19 -11.43 1.61
CA LEU A 122 -11.24 -10.48 1.06
C LEU A 122 -10.94 -10.77 -0.42
N ASN A 123 -10.74 -12.05 -0.78
CA ASN A 123 -10.50 -12.46 -2.16
C ASN A 123 -11.72 -12.15 -3.05
N VAL A 124 -12.93 -12.47 -2.60
CA VAL A 124 -14.16 -12.12 -3.33
C VAL A 124 -14.27 -10.61 -3.55
N LYS A 125 -14.00 -9.82 -2.49
CA LYS A 125 -14.07 -8.35 -2.56
C LYS A 125 -13.07 -7.76 -3.53
N ALA A 126 -11.87 -8.33 -3.67
CA ALA A 126 -10.85 -7.83 -4.59
C ALA A 126 -11.28 -7.86 -6.07
N HIS A 127 -12.20 -8.74 -6.44
CA HIS A 127 -12.75 -8.85 -7.79
C HIS A 127 -14.01 -8.00 -8.01
N SER A 128 -14.45 -7.24 -7.01
CA SER A 128 -15.61 -6.35 -7.10
C SER A 128 -15.22 -4.98 -7.66
N ILE A 129 -16.13 -4.37 -8.42
CA ILE A 129 -15.97 -2.99 -8.91
C ILE A 129 -16.29 -2.04 -7.76
N CYS A 130 -15.43 -1.04 -7.54
CA CYS A 130 -15.63 -0.03 -6.51
C CYS A 130 -15.11 1.32 -7.01
N HIS A 131 -15.96 2.33 -6.92
CA HIS A 131 -15.65 3.72 -7.24
C HIS A 131 -16.01 4.57 -6.03
N PHE A 132 -15.00 5.19 -5.42
CA PHE A 132 -15.24 6.13 -4.34
C PHE A 132 -15.59 7.51 -4.91
N THR A 133 -16.65 8.09 -4.37
CA THR A 133 -16.97 9.50 -4.53
C THR A 133 -15.94 10.35 -3.77
N ASN A 134 -15.86 11.64 -4.11
CA ASN A 134 -14.97 12.56 -3.39
C ASN A 134 -15.36 12.68 -1.90
N SER A 135 -16.66 12.68 -1.57
CA SER A 135 -17.14 12.73 -0.18
C SER A 135 -16.64 11.54 0.62
N GLU A 136 -16.79 10.32 0.08
CA GLU A 136 -16.31 9.10 0.76
C GLU A 136 -14.79 9.13 0.99
N LEU A 137 -14.02 9.63 0.02
CA LEU A 137 -12.58 9.81 0.17
C LEU A 137 -12.24 10.83 1.27
N GLU A 138 -12.96 11.95 1.33
CA GLU A 138 -12.79 12.98 2.35
C GLU A 138 -13.14 12.46 3.75
N ASP A 139 -14.24 11.72 3.88
CA ASP A 139 -14.67 11.09 5.13
C ASP A 139 -13.62 10.09 5.63
N MET A 140 -13.10 9.23 4.75
CA MET A 140 -12.01 8.33 5.08
C MET A 140 -10.72 9.07 5.48
N ILE A 141 -10.39 10.17 4.80
CA ILE A 141 -9.22 10.99 5.16
C ILE A 141 -9.40 11.56 6.57
N VAL A 142 -10.57 12.09 6.90
CA VAL A 142 -10.86 12.62 8.25
C VAL A 142 -10.73 11.53 9.29
N HIS A 143 -11.40 10.39 9.07
CA HIS A 143 -11.38 9.24 9.96
C HIS A 143 -9.95 8.74 10.23
N TYR A 144 -9.20 8.38 9.19
CA TYR A 144 -7.86 7.83 9.37
C TYR A 144 -6.85 8.87 9.86
N THR A 145 -7.05 10.17 9.58
CA THR A 145 -6.21 11.22 10.17
C THR A 145 -6.39 11.27 11.68
N ALA A 146 -7.62 11.12 12.18
CA ALA A 146 -7.91 11.07 13.62
C ALA A 146 -7.26 9.83 14.27
N GLU A 147 -7.40 8.66 13.65
CA GLU A 147 -6.77 7.42 14.15
C GLU A 147 -5.24 7.49 14.14
N VAL A 148 -4.62 8.08 13.11
CA VAL A 148 -3.17 8.30 13.08
C VAL A 148 -2.72 9.19 14.24
N LYS A 149 -3.41 10.32 14.51
CA LYS A 149 -3.08 11.19 15.64
C LYS A 149 -3.20 10.47 16.98
N LYS A 150 -4.28 9.72 17.16
CA LYS A 150 -4.54 8.91 18.36
C LYS A 150 -3.44 7.88 18.59
N LEU A 151 -3.15 7.04 17.58
CA LEU A 151 -2.13 5.99 17.70
C LEU A 151 -0.72 6.56 17.83
N SER A 152 -0.40 7.64 17.12
CA SER A 152 0.88 8.35 17.22
C SER A 152 1.12 8.85 18.64
N SER A 153 0.11 9.45 19.27
CA SER A 153 0.17 9.91 20.66
C SER A 153 0.32 8.74 21.63
N LEU A 154 -0.55 7.71 21.51
CA LEU A 154 -0.55 6.55 22.39
C LEU A 154 0.77 5.77 22.38
N LYS A 155 1.38 5.64 21.20
CA LYS A 155 2.63 4.87 21.03
C LYS A 155 3.90 5.72 21.14
N GLY A 156 3.76 7.04 21.31
CA GLY A 156 4.91 7.96 21.37
C GLY A 156 5.71 8.05 20.05
N ILE A 157 5.15 7.61 18.93
CA ILE A 157 5.82 7.59 17.62
C ILE A 157 5.37 8.82 16.83
N LYS A 158 6.29 9.76 16.57
CA LYS A 158 5.99 10.97 15.79
C LYS A 158 5.90 10.64 14.31
N VAL A 159 4.77 10.99 13.69
CA VAL A 159 4.56 10.85 12.24
C VAL A 159 4.14 12.17 11.60
N ASN A 160 4.55 12.38 10.35
CA ASN A 160 4.18 13.55 9.57
C ASN A 160 2.89 13.27 8.79
N ILE A 161 1.79 13.85 9.23
CA ILE A 161 0.47 13.77 8.57
C ILE A 161 0.46 14.71 7.37
#